data_AF-A0A352AAU6-F1
#
_entry.id   AF-A0A352AAU6-F1
#
_cell.length_a   1.000
_cell.length_b   1.000
_cell.length_c   1.000
_cell.angle_alpha   90.00
_cell.angle_beta   90.00
_cell.angle_gamma   90.00
#
_symmetry.space_group_name_H-M   'P 1'
#
loop_
_entity.id
_entity.type
_entity.pdbx_description
1 polymer ?
#
loop_
_entity_poly.entity_id
_entity_poly.type
_entity_poly.pdbx_seq_one_letter_code
_entity_poly.pdbx_strand_id
1 'polypeptide(L)' 'LLDDLEDLFQLKAQDKQLQLIFECTPDVPQYLRTDEVKLRQVLINLLNNAIKFTQEGGVSVKVQLQPSGKEKVLSL' A
#
# COMPACT_ATOMS: atom_id res chain seq x y z
N LEU A 1 -10.24 4.70 -4.32
CA LEU A 1 -9.69 3.66 -3.43
C LEU A 1 -8.25 3.93 -3.05
N LEU A 2 -7.27 3.81 -3.97
CA LEU A 2 -5.86 4.05 -3.65
C LEU A 2 -5.63 5.50 -3.23
N ASP A 3 -6.18 6.45 -3.98
CA ASP A 3 -6.10 7.88 -3.64
C ASP A 3 -6.69 8.17 -2.24
N ASP A 4 -7.86 7.61 -1.92
CA ASP A 4 -8.47 7.77 -0.58
C ASP A 4 -7.57 7.22 0.54
N LEU A 5 -6.83 6.14 0.27
CA LEU A 5 -5.89 5.55 1.23
C LEU A 5 -4.65 6.43 1.34
N GLU A 6 -4.11 6.91 0.23
CA GLU A 6 -2.98 7.84 0.22
C GLU A 6 -3.29 9.07 1.08
N ASP A 7 -4.40 9.77 0.84
CA ASP A 7 -4.81 10.95 1.60
C ASP A 7 -4.93 10.66 3.11
N LEU A 8 -5.60 9.55 3.47
CA LEU A 8 -5.81 9.17 4.86
C LEU A 8 -4.52 8.85 5.59
N PHE A 9 -3.58 8.18 4.92
CA PHE A 9 -2.32 7.76 5.51
C PHE A 9 -1.23 8.81 5.42
N GLN A 10 -1.31 9.74 4.47
CA GLN A 10 -0.41 10.88 4.35
C GLN A 10 -0.48 11.75 5.61
N LEU A 11 -1.69 12.06 6.08
CA LEU A 11 -1.91 12.80 7.32
C LEU A 11 -1.29 12.09 8.55
N LYS A 12 -1.47 10.76 8.65
CA LYS A 12 -0.92 9.96 9.74
C LYS A 12 0.62 9.87 9.69
N ALA A 13 1.19 9.76 8.50
CA ALA A 13 2.63 9.71 8.32
C ALA A 13 3.26 11.06 8.69
N GLN A 14 2.62 12.17 8.29
CA GLN A 14 3.04 13.52 8.65
C GLN A 14 3.05 13.77 10.17
N ASP A 15 2.01 13.32 10.88
CA ASP A 15 1.95 13.42 12.36
C ASP A 15 3.11 12.70 13.05
N LYS A 16 3.59 11.59 12.46
CA LYS A 16 4.77 10.85 12.91
C LYS A 16 6.09 11.29 12.27
N GLN A 17 6.10 12.35 11.46
CA GLN A 17 7.26 12.81 10.70
C GLN A 17 7.89 11.72 9.80
N LEU A 18 7.08 10.77 9.34
CA LEU A 18 7.48 9.73 8.40
C LEU A 18 7.20 10.17 6.97
N GLN A 19 8.09 9.78 6.06
CA GLN A 19 7.80 9.88 4.63
C GLN A 19 6.84 8.78 4.22
N LEU A 20 5.76 9.12 3.51
CA LEU A 20 4.90 8.16 2.84
C LEU A 20 5.02 8.40 1.33
N ILE A 21 5.33 7.35 0.59
CA ILE A 21 5.46 7.38 -0.87
C ILE A 21 4.48 6.36 -1.44
N PHE A 22 3.55 6.83 -2.27
CA PHE A 22 2.62 5.99 -3.00
C PHE A 22 3.02 5.94 -4.47
N GLU A 23 3.29 4.74 -5.00
CA GLU A 23 3.67 4.52 -6.39
C GLU A 23 2.74 3.49 -7.02
N CYS A 24 2.00 3.89 -8.04
CA CYS A 24 1.20 2.99 -8.86
C CYS A 24 1.75 2.99 -10.28
N THR A 25 2.12 1.83 -10.81
CA THR A 25 2.68 1.75 -12.16
C THR A 25 1.58 1.85 -13.22
N PRO A 26 1.87 2.44 -14.40
CA PRO A 26 0.86 2.75 -15.41
C PRO A 26 0.24 1.51 -16.09
N ASP A 27 0.84 0.34 -15.91
CA ASP A 27 0.33 -0.96 -16.36
C ASP A 27 -0.77 -1.54 -15.43
N VAL A 28 -0.98 -0.95 -14.26
CA VAL A 28 -2.06 -1.34 -13.34
C VAL A 28 -3.40 -0.85 -13.91
N PRO A 29 -4.39 -1.75 -14.10
CA PRO A 29 -5.69 -1.35 -14.59
C PRO A 29 -6.43 -0.45 -13.58
N GLN A 30 -7.08 0.60 -14.06
CA GLN A 30 -7.87 1.53 -13.24
C GLN A 30 -9.04 0.83 -12.52
N TYR A 31 -9.56 -0.25 -13.11
CA TYR A 31 -10.68 -1.00 -12.57
C TYR A 31 -10.28 -2.45 -12.30
N LEU A 32 -10.59 -2.91 -11.09
CA LEU A 32 -10.37 -4.28 -10.66
C LEU A 32 -11.68 -4.89 -10.17
N ARG A 33 -12.00 -6.10 -10.64
CA ARG A 33 -13.14 -6.85 -10.13
C ARG A 33 -12.71 -7.66 -8.91
N THR A 34 -13.09 -7.19 -7.72
CA THR A 34 -12.72 -7.79 -6.43
C THR A 34 -13.75 -7.42 -5.36
N ASP A 35 -13.56 -7.93 -4.15
CA ASP A 35 -14.29 -7.48 -2.96
C ASP A 35 -13.61 -6.21 -2.43
N GLU A 36 -14.16 -5.04 -2.77
CA GLU A 36 -13.60 -3.73 -2.39
C GLU A 36 -13.43 -3.62 -0.87
N VAL A 37 -14.42 -4.06 -0.09
CA VAL A 37 -14.42 -3.92 1.36
C VAL A 37 -13.29 -4.73 1.97
N LYS A 38 -13.12 -5.99 1.54
CA LYS A 38 -12.02 -6.84 2.02
C LYS A 38 -10.67 -6.30 1.57
N LEU A 39 -10.53 -5.88 0.31
CA LEU A 39 -9.28 -5.33 -0.19
C LEU A 39 -8.88 -4.08 0.61
N ARG A 40 -9.82 -3.14 0.79
CA ARG A 40 -9.63 -1.94 1.59
C ARG A 40 -9.20 -2.28 3.01
N GLN A 41 -9.87 -3.22 3.66
CA GLN A 41 -9.53 -3.65 5.02
C GLN A 41 -8.10 -4.19 5.12
N VAL A 42 -7.67 -5.01 4.16
CA VAL A 42 -6.31 -5.55 4.10
C VAL A 42 -5.30 -4.42 3.95
N LEU A 43 -5.51 -3.51 2.99
CA LEU A 43 -4.60 -2.38 2.76
C LEU A 43 -4.50 -1.45 3.98
N ILE A 44 -5.63 -1.13 4.63
CA ILE A 44 -5.66 -0.34 5.86
C ILE A 44 -4.86 -1.00 6.98
N ASN A 45 -4.99 -2.31 7.15
CA ASN A 45 -4.26 -3.03 8.19
C ASN A 45 -2.75 -3.01 7.94
N LEU A 46 -2.32 -3.22 6.70
CA LEU A 46 -0.91 -3.18 6.34
C LEU A 46 -0.32 -1.79 6.52
N LEU A 47 -1.01 -0.75 6.04
CA LEU A 47 -0.58 0.64 6.16
C LEU A 47 -0.55 1.14 7.61
N ASN A 48 -1.57 0.82 8.40
CA ASN A 48 -1.57 1.12 9.83
C ASN A 48 -0.39 0.45 10.53
N ASN A 49 -0.12 -0.82 10.22
CA ASN A 49 1.03 -1.52 10.80
C ASN A 49 2.34 -0.87 10.39
N ALA A 50 2.53 -0.55 9.11
CA ALA A 50 3.75 0.09 8.62
C ALA A 50 4.01 1.42 9.33
N ILE A 51 3.02 2.31 9.42
CA ILE A 51 3.18 3.60 10.12
C ILE A 51 3.32 3.41 11.64
N LYS A 52 2.62 2.44 12.24
CA LYS A 52 2.70 2.18 13.68
C LYS A 52 4.10 1.74 14.09
N PHE A 53 4.71 0.83 13.33
CA PHE A 53 5.97 0.17 13.69
C PHE A 53 7.21 0.83 13.12
N THR A 54 7.09 1.73 12.13
CA THR A 54 8.19 2.59 11.70
C THR A 54 8.33 3.78 12.65
N GLN A 55 9.54 3.98 13.18
CA GLN A 55 9.86 5.09 14.10
C GLN A 55 10.53 6.25 13.36
N GLU A 56 11.37 5.96 12.37
CA GLU A 56 12.12 6.94 11.59
C GLU A 56 12.23 6.49 10.12
N GLY A 57 12.47 7.44 9.21
CA GLY A 57 12.52 7.20 7.77
C GLY A 57 11.14 7.31 7.12
N GLY A 58 10.65 6.21 6.52
CA GLY A 58 9.41 6.23 5.75
C GLY A 58 8.84 4.88 5.35
N VAL A 59 7.65 4.92 4.77
CA VAL A 59 6.90 3.78 4.24
C VAL A 59 6.67 4.03 2.75
N SER A 60 6.91 3.02 1.91
CA SER A 60 6.61 3.08 0.47
C SER A 60 5.61 2.01 0.10
N VAL A 61 4.56 2.40 -0.60
CA VAL A 61 3.55 1.50 -1.18
C VAL A 61 3.77 1.46 -2.69
N LYS A 62 3.97 0.26 -3.22
CA LYS A 62 4.12 0.05 -4.66
C LYS A 62 3.04 -0.89 -5.17
N VAL A 63 2.25 -0.42 -6.13
CA VAL A 63 1.21 -1.20 -6.80
C VAL A 63 1.67 -1.47 -8.22
N GLN A 64 1.79 -2.76 -8.56
CA GLN A 64 2.32 -3.22 -9.85
C GLN A 64 1.53 -4.43 -10.34
N LEU A 65 1.36 -4.53 -11.65
CA LEU A 65 0.82 -5.76 -12.24
C LEU A 65 1.90 -6.83 -12.19
N GLN A 66 1.66 -7.88 -11.43
CA GLN A 66 2.58 -9.02 -11.42
C GLN A 66 2.31 -9.88 -12.65
N PRO A 67 3.27 -10.06 -13.57
CA PRO A 67 3.11 -11.01 -14.66
C PRO A 67 2.94 -12.41 -14.08
N SER A 68 2.03 -13.19 -14.64
CA SER A 68 1.52 -14.47 -14.13
C SER A 68 2.55 -15.63 -14.09
N GLY A 69 3.85 -15.33 -14.09
CA GLY A 69 4.94 -16.30 -14.03
C GLY A 69 5.79 -16.11 -12.78
N LYS A 70 5.69 -17.10 -11.88
CA LYS A 70 6.45 -17.34 -10.64
C LYS A 70 5.80 -16.79 -9.36
N GLU A 71 5.11 -17.69 -8.66
CA GLU A 71 5.03 -17.66 -7.21
C GLU A 71 6.45 -17.52 -6.66
N LYS A 72 6.80 -16.34 -6.14
CA LYS A 72 7.87 -16.23 -5.16
C LYS A 72 7.32 -16.80 -3.87
N VAL A 73 7.44 -18.12 -3.70
CA VAL A 73 7.46 -18.71 -2.37
C VAL A 73 8.62 -18.02 -1.66
N LEU A 74 8.31 -17.24 -0.62
CA LEU A 74 9.31 -16.66 0.27
C LEU A 74 10.09 -17.83 0.88
N SER A 75 11.26 -18.13 0.30
CA SER A 75 12.22 -19.03 0.92
C SER A 75 12.78 -18.33 2.14
N LEU A 76 12.32 -18.75 3.33
CA LEU A 76 12.98 -18.48 4.61
C LEU A 76 14.18 -19.42 4.76
#